data_AF-A0A437SSG7-F1
#
_entry.id   AF-A0A437SSG7-F1
#
_cell.length_a   1.000
_cell.length_b   1.000
_cell.length_c   1.000
_cell.angle_alpha   90.00
_cell.angle_beta   90.00
_cell.angle_gamma   90.00
#
_symmetry.space_group_name_H-M   'P 1'
#
loop_
_entity.id
_entity.type
_entity.pdbx_description
1 polymer ?
#
loop_
_entity_poly.entity_id
_entity_poly.type
_entity_poly.pdbx_seq_one_letter_code
_entity_poly.pdbx_strand_id
1 'polypeptide(L)' 'MDLTMYFKKSMDKSRDEGWHKAEFAYAKKMVEFSRKNEIPDEVIKRELTRKYPDLSPEELKDIVNEYQLN' A
#
# COMPACT_ATOMS: atom_id res chain seq x y z
N MET A 1 -25.91 -13.32 -24.95
CA MET A 1 -25.00 -12.37 -24.27
C MET A 1 -24.71 -12.98 -22.90
N ASP A 2 -23.50 -13.50 -22.71
CA ASP A 2 -23.16 -14.37 -21.58
C ASP A 2 -22.87 -13.54 -20.32
N LEU A 3 -23.82 -13.54 -19.37
CA LEU A 3 -23.75 -12.79 -18.12
C LEU A 3 -22.57 -13.23 -17.23
N THR A 4 -22.00 -14.41 -17.46
CA THR A 4 -20.88 -14.94 -16.67
C THR A 4 -19.59 -14.12 -16.82
N MET A 5 -19.36 -13.48 -17.98
CA MET A 5 -18.19 -12.61 -18.18
C MET A 5 -18.22 -11.36 -17.30
N TYR A 6 -19.41 -10.80 -17.04
CA TYR A 6 -19.57 -9.60 -16.22
C TYR A 6 -19.28 -9.90 -14.74
N PHE A 7 -19.75 -11.04 -14.23
CA PHE A 7 -19.48 -11.44 -12.84
C PHE A 7 -18.00 -11.78 -12.60
N LYS A 8 -17.35 -12.45 -13.56
CA LYS A 8 -15.92 -12.77 -13.47
C LYS A 8 -15.06 -11.50 -13.41
N LYS A 9 -15.34 -10.54 -14.30
CA LYS A 9 -14.61 -9.26 -14.38
C LYS A 9 -14.82 -8.38 -13.14
N SER A 10 -16.00 -8.43 -12.52
CA SER A 10 -16.29 -7.70 -11.28
C SER A 10 -15.65 -8.36 -10.05
N MET A 11 -15.59 -9.69 -9.97
CA MET A 11 -14.89 -10.38 -8.88
C MET A 11 -13.39 -10.14 -8.91
N ASP A 12 -12.76 -10.15 -10.09
CA ASP A 12 -11.32 -9.86 -10.20
C ASP A 12 -11.00 -8.43 -9.73
N LYS A 13 -11.83 -7.44 -10.11
CA LYS A 13 -11.69 -6.05 -9.62
C LYS A 13 -11.84 -5.91 -8.12
N SER A 14 -12.84 -6.55 -7.51
CA SER A 14 -13.01 -6.49 -6.04
C SER A 14 -11.87 -7.19 -5.30
N ARG A 15 -11.25 -8.19 -5.92
CA ARG A 15 -10.09 -8.90 -5.38
C ARG A 15 -8.83 -8.04 -5.44
N ASP A 16 -8.60 -7.34 -6.54
CA ASP A 16 -7.52 -6.36 -6.68
C ASP A 16 -7.69 -5.18 -5.73
N GLU A 17 -8.89 -4.60 -5.62
CA GLU A 17 -9.16 -3.51 -4.67
C GLU A 17 -9.01 -3.94 -3.21
N GLY A 18 -9.41 -5.18 -2.88
CA GLY A 18 -9.24 -5.74 -1.54
C GLY A 18 -7.78 -6.01 -1.19
N TRP A 19 -7.00 -6.50 -2.15
CA TRP A 19 -5.57 -6.74 -1.99
C TRP A 19 -4.80 -5.43 -1.85
N HIS A 20 -5.12 -4.44 -2.69
CA HIS A 20 -4.48 -3.12 -2.68
C HIS A 20 -4.73 -2.36 -1.36
N LYS A 21 -5.95 -2.41 -0.82
CA LYS A 21 -6.25 -1.86 0.52
C LYS A 21 -5.49 -2.55 1.64
N ALA A 22 -5.27 -3.87 1.52
CA ALA A 22 -4.49 -4.61 2.50
C ALA A 22 -3.01 -4.19 2.44
N GLU A 23 -2.45 -4.05 1.25
CA GLU A 23 -1.07 -3.57 1.06
C GLU A 23 -0.86 -2.18 1.66
N PHE A 24 -1.79 -1.26 1.44
CA PHE A 24 -1.75 0.07 2.05
C PHE A 24 -1.71 -0.01 3.57
N ALA A 25 -2.54 -0.86 4.18
CA ALA A 25 -2.52 -1.09 5.63
C ALA A 25 -1.23 -1.75 6.12
N TYR A 26 -0.65 -2.67 5.35
CA TYR A 26 0.65 -3.29 5.67
C TYR A 26 1.81 -2.30 5.55
N ALA A 27 1.78 -1.40 4.57
CA ALA A 27 2.77 -0.34 4.41
C ALA A 27 2.78 0.59 5.64
N LYS A 28 1.60 0.98 6.14
CA LYS A 28 1.48 1.73 7.41
C LYS A 28 2.09 1.01 8.60
N LYS A 29 1.75 -0.28 8.79
CA LYS A 29 2.34 -1.10 9.86
C LYS A 29 3.85 -1.22 9.76
N MET A 30 4.39 -1.28 8.55
CA MET A 30 5.84 -1.30 8.32
C MET A 30 6.49 -0.01 8.80
N VAL A 31 5.88 1.17 8.55
CA VAL A 31 6.38 2.45 9.08
C VAL A 31 6.38 2.43 10.60
N GLU A 32 5.27 2.02 11.23
CA GLU A 32 5.16 1.94 12.69
C GLU A 32 6.24 1.04 13.30
N PHE A 33 6.44 -0.14 12.70
CA PHE A 33 7.47 -1.06 13.14
C PHE A 33 8.87 -0.47 12.96
N SER A 34 9.14 0.17 11.82
CA SER A 34 10.45 0.76 11.53
C SER A 34 10.77 1.93 12.47
N ARG A 35 9.77 2.77 12.78
CA ARG A 35 9.90 3.84 13.79
C ARG A 35 10.17 3.30 15.19
N LYS A 36 9.49 2.22 15.59
CA LYS A 36 9.73 1.56 16.88
C LYS A 36 11.17 1.04 17.01
N ASN A 37 11.81 0.71 15.90
CA ASN A 37 13.20 0.27 15.84
C ASN A 37 14.19 1.41 15.51
N GLU A 38 13.74 2.68 15.57
CA GLU A 38 14.57 3.87 15.33
C GLU A 38 15.27 3.85 13.95
N ILE A 39 14.64 3.23 12.96
CA ILE A 39 15.17 3.22 11.59
C ILE A 39 15.07 4.63 11.00
N PRO A 40 16.12 5.14 10.32
CA PRO A 40 16.08 6.45 9.70
C PRO A 40 14.96 6.61 8.67
N ASP A 41 14.29 7.77 8.67
CA ASP A 41 13.16 8.06 7.79
C ASP A 41 13.48 7.87 6.30
N GLU A 42 14.72 8.18 5.86
CA GLU A 42 15.18 7.93 4.49
C GLU A 42 15.17 6.43 4.12
N VAL A 43 15.55 5.57 5.07
CA VAL A 43 15.55 4.12 4.88
C VAL A 43 14.13 3.60 4.82
N ILE A 44 13.23 4.13 5.67
CA ILE A 44 11.81 3.80 5.66
C ILE A 44 11.18 4.15 4.31
N LYS A 45 11.40 5.38 3.82
CA LYS A 45 10.90 5.85 2.51
C LYS A 45 11.37 4.93 1.38
N ARG A 46 12.66 4.61 1.35
CA ARG A 46 13.25 3.72 0.33
C ARG A 46 12.67 2.31 0.37
N GLU A 47 12.55 1.72 1.56
CA GLU A 47 12.01 0.37 1.70
C GLU A 47 10.50 0.33 1.43
N LEU A 48 9.75 1.40 1.71
CA LEU A 48 8.34 1.51 1.35
C LEU A 48 8.13 1.43 -0.16
N THR A 49 8.84 2.27 -0.92
CA THR A 49 8.74 2.28 -2.39
C THR A 49 9.24 0.97 -2.99
N ARG A 50 10.19 0.29 -2.34
CA ARG A 50 10.74 -0.99 -2.82
C ARG A 50 9.81 -2.17 -2.54
N LYS A 51 9.19 -2.23 -1.37
CA LYS A 51 8.32 -3.35 -0.94
C LYS A 51 6.90 -3.23 -1.48
N TYR A 52 6.45 -2.01 -1.75
CA TYR A 52 5.10 -1.72 -2.22
C TYR A 52 5.15 -0.92 -3.52
N PRO A 53 5.61 -1.53 -4.64
CA PRO A 53 5.69 -0.86 -5.93
C PRO A 53 4.31 -0.57 -6.54
N ASP A 54 3.28 -1.29 -6.09
CA ASP A 54 1.90 -1.15 -6.57
C ASP A 54 1.17 0.04 -5.90
N LEU A 55 1.71 0.61 -4.81
CA LEU A 55 1.18 1.83 -4.22
C LEU A 55 1.47 3.05 -5.09
N SER A 56 0.44 3.86 -5.29
CA SER A 56 0.58 5.12 -6.03
C SER A 56 1.47 6.12 -5.26
N PRO A 57 2.11 7.07 -5.96
CA PRO A 57 2.87 8.14 -5.31
C PRO A 57 2.05 8.97 -4.32
N GLU A 58 0.74 9.10 -4.56
CA GLU A 58 -0.20 9.80 -3.67
C GLU A 58 -0.39 9.02 -2.36
N GLU A 59 -0.62 7.72 -2.43
CA GLU A 59 -0.73 6.84 -1.26
C GLU A 59 0.57 6.80 -0.45
N LEU A 60 1.71 6.71 -1.11
CA LEU A 60 3.02 6.77 -0.45
C LEU A 60 3.21 8.13 0.25
N LYS A 61 2.78 9.22 -0.38
CA LYS A 61 2.83 10.56 0.20
C LYS A 61 1.89 10.70 1.39
N ASP A 62 0.70 10.10 1.34
CA ASP A 62 -0.24 10.06 2.45
C ASP A 62 0.37 9.34 3.66
N ILE A 63 1.00 8.19 3.45
CA ILE A 63 1.71 7.46 4.51
C ILE A 63 2.86 8.32 5.08
N VAL A 64 3.69 8.93 4.22
CA VAL A 64 4.80 9.79 4.64
C VAL A 64 4.32 10.99 5.45
N ASN A 65 3.21 11.61 5.04
CA ASN A 65 2.60 12.74 5.75
C ASN A 65 1.97 12.32 7.08
N GLU A 66 1.22 11.21 7.11
CA GLU A 66 0.55 10.69 8.30
C GLU A 66 1.55 10.37 9.41
N TYR A 67 2.71 9.81 9.05
CA TYR A 67 3.78 9.51 10.01
C TYR A 67 4.80 10.63 10.16
N GLN A 68 4.64 11.78 9.49
CA GLN A 68 5.58 12.91 9.53
C GLN A 68 7.04 12.45 9.32
N LEU A 69 7.28 11.64 8.30
CA LEU A 69 8.62 11.17 7.96
C LEU A 69 9.37 12.32 7.26
N ASN A 70 10.32 12.95 7.95
CA ASN A 70 11.08 14.10 7.42
C ASN A 70 12.20 13.68 6.47
#